data_AF-A0A6J8CWE4-F1
#
_entry.id   AF-A0A6J8CWE4-F1
#
_cell.length_a   1.000
_cell.length_b   1.000
_cell.length_c   1.000
_cell.angle_alpha   90.00
_cell.angle_beta   90.00
_cell.angle_gamma   90.00
#
_symmetry.space_group_name_H-M   'P 1'
#
loop_
_entity.id
_entity.type
_entity.pdbx_description
1 polymer ?
#
loop_
_entity_poly.entity_id
_entity_poly.type
_entity_poly.pdbx_seq_one_letter_code
_entity_poly.pdbx_strand_id
1 'polypeptide(L)'
;MINNHLDKLQEDLIKQLYAVEEKENSKIRQLLSKLEKKEKEISDKQRNIVNIKQHATDLQLFLSIKQIEEDVSSKDDILNSLVQDENLKNHSLEYKLYTAIQNTISDINSFRDIHIEEKPCEIVLNDRTVFTYYTESLVKVFSNEGLKEFQVKMPCNVYDIAYSSEDNTLAVTSGKSDKRCITIIDVEKKHIKKIISLDSITFGIALRENELIYSGYNKGIRMINLYDESISDIVQDRMPIECYIATVGNKIYHTNHVTNTVTCYDQQGKLQWTFHNESVL
;
A
#
# COMPACT_ATOMS: atom_id res chain seq x y z
N MET A 1 -55.06 -60.70 -1.90
CA MET A 1 -55.03 -59.56 -0.95
C MET A 1 -53.61 -59.02 -0.73
N ILE A 2 -52.59 -59.89 -0.65
CA ILE A 2 -51.17 -59.49 -0.50
C ILE A 2 -50.63 -58.66 -1.68
N ASN A 3 -50.96 -59.03 -2.93
CA ASN A 3 -50.48 -58.30 -4.11
C ASN A 3 -50.94 -56.84 -4.16
N ASN A 4 -52.22 -56.55 -3.85
CA ASN A 4 -52.72 -55.18 -3.79
C ASN A 4 -52.01 -54.31 -2.73
N HIS A 5 -51.49 -54.92 -1.66
CA HIS A 5 -50.72 -54.19 -0.65
C HIS A 5 -49.30 -53.89 -1.13
N LEU A 6 -48.66 -54.82 -1.82
CA LEU A 6 -47.36 -54.61 -2.46
C LEU A 6 -47.42 -53.53 -3.55
N ASP A 7 -48.43 -53.57 -4.41
CA ASP A 7 -48.61 -52.57 -5.49
C ASP A 7 -48.79 -51.15 -4.91
N LYS A 8 -49.60 -51.02 -3.85
CA LYS A 8 -49.80 -49.74 -3.16
C LYS A 8 -48.52 -49.21 -2.50
N LEU A 9 -47.74 -50.11 -1.89
CA LEU A 9 -46.46 -49.76 -1.26
C LEU A 9 -45.43 -49.31 -2.30
N GLN A 10 -45.43 -49.95 -3.47
CA GLN A 10 -44.58 -49.57 -4.60
C GLN A 10 -44.98 -48.21 -5.18
N GLU A 11 -46.28 -47.94 -5.36
CA GLU A 11 -46.77 -46.63 -5.79
C GLU A 11 -46.42 -45.50 -4.80
N ASP A 12 -46.59 -45.75 -3.49
CA ASP A 12 -46.27 -44.77 -2.45
C ASP A 12 -44.76 -44.48 -2.40
N LEU A 13 -43.92 -45.51 -2.57
CA LEU A 13 -42.46 -45.35 -2.63
C LEU A 13 -42.03 -44.53 -3.86
N ILE A 14 -42.61 -44.80 -5.03
CA ILE A 14 -42.35 -44.04 -6.26
C ILE A 14 -42.74 -42.58 -6.09
N LYS A 15 -43.91 -42.30 -5.49
CA LYS A 15 -44.36 -40.92 -5.20
C LYS A 15 -43.40 -40.19 -4.26
N GLN A 16 -42.93 -40.86 -3.21
CA GLN A 16 -41.96 -40.28 -2.28
C GLN A 16 -40.62 -39.99 -2.95
N LEU A 17 -40.14 -40.89 -3.81
CA LEU A 17 -38.91 -40.69 -4.58
C LEU A 17 -39.02 -39.47 -5.50
N TYR A 18 -40.13 -39.32 -6.23
CA TYR A 18 -40.35 -38.14 -7.07
C TYR A 18 -40.41 -36.83 -6.25
N ALA A 19 -41.07 -36.84 -5.10
CA ALA A 19 -41.13 -35.67 -4.24
C ALA A 19 -39.75 -35.25 -3.69
N VAL A 20 -38.90 -36.23 -3.36
CA VAL A 20 -37.51 -35.98 -2.95
C VAL A 20 -36.68 -35.45 -4.12
N GLU A 21 -36.79 -36.07 -5.30
CA GLU A 21 -36.09 -35.65 -6.51
C GLU A 21 -36.44 -34.21 -6.90
N GLU A 22 -37.72 -33.85 -6.89
CA GLU A 22 -38.18 -32.50 -7.22
C GLU A 22 -37.66 -31.46 -6.22
N LYS A 23 -37.67 -31.79 -4.91
CA LYS A 23 -37.13 -30.94 -3.86
C LYS A 23 -35.64 -30.70 -4.00
N GLU A 24 -34.86 -31.76 -4.27
CA GLU A 24 -33.42 -31.63 -4.45
C GLU A 24 -33.08 -30.89 -5.76
N ASN A 25 -33.80 -31.15 -6.85
CA ASN A 25 -33.65 -30.41 -8.10
C ASN A 25 -33.94 -28.91 -7.93
N SER A 26 -34.96 -28.55 -7.15
CA SER A 26 -35.23 -27.14 -6.81
C SER A 26 -34.07 -26.51 -6.05
N LYS A 27 -33.48 -27.21 -5.07
CA LYS A 27 -32.30 -26.70 -4.33
C LYS A 27 -31.09 -26.53 -5.25
N ILE A 28 -30.84 -27.49 -6.14
CA ILE A 28 -29.74 -27.43 -7.12
C ILE A 28 -29.89 -26.19 -7.99
N ARG A 29 -31.09 -25.92 -8.53
CA ARG A 29 -31.33 -24.72 -9.35
C ARG A 29 -31.10 -23.42 -8.57
N GLN A 30 -31.52 -23.35 -7.31
CA GLN A 30 -31.28 -22.19 -6.46
C GLN A 30 -29.78 -21.97 -6.17
N LEU A 31 -29.02 -23.05 -5.96
CA LEU A 31 -27.58 -22.98 -5.74
C LEU A 31 -26.84 -22.52 -7.00
N LEU A 32 -27.21 -23.04 -8.18
CA LEU A 32 -26.65 -22.62 -9.46
C LEU A 32 -26.88 -21.12 -9.70
N SER A 33 -28.10 -20.62 -9.49
CA SER A 33 -28.38 -19.19 -9.63
C SER A 33 -27.57 -18.31 -8.67
N LYS A 34 -27.34 -18.77 -7.43
CA LYS A 34 -26.48 -18.06 -6.47
C LYS A 34 -25.01 -18.06 -6.91
N LEU A 35 -24.53 -19.18 -7.47
CA LEU A 35 -23.16 -19.31 -7.99
C LEU A 35 -22.93 -18.39 -9.19
N GLU A 36 -23.84 -18.36 -10.16
CA GLU A 36 -23.77 -17.46 -11.33
C GLU A 36 -23.73 -15.99 -10.90
N LYS A 37 -24.54 -15.60 -9.90
CA LYS A 37 -24.50 -14.24 -9.36
C LYS A 37 -23.13 -13.92 -8.72
N LYS A 38 -22.59 -14.85 -7.94
CA LYS A 38 -21.27 -14.69 -7.30
C LYS A 38 -20.14 -14.62 -8.33
N GLU A 39 -20.21 -15.44 -9.38
CA GLU A 39 -19.25 -15.42 -10.48
C GLU A 39 -19.23 -14.06 -11.16
N LYS A 40 -20.41 -13.50 -11.47
CA LYS A 40 -20.52 -12.16 -12.04
C LYS A 40 -19.93 -11.08 -11.12
N GLU A 41 -20.25 -11.12 -9.82
CA GLU A 41 -19.68 -10.20 -8.82
C GLU A 41 -18.14 -10.28 -8.76
N ILE A 42 -17.59 -11.50 -8.88
CA ILE A 42 -16.13 -11.71 -8.93
C ILE A 42 -15.55 -11.13 -10.22
N SER A 43 -16.16 -11.38 -11.38
CA SER A 43 -15.69 -10.84 -12.65
C SER A 43 -15.70 -9.30 -12.69
N ASP A 44 -16.74 -8.67 -12.14
CA ASP A 44 -16.81 -7.20 -12.07
C ASP A 44 -15.73 -6.63 -11.13
N LYS A 45 -15.45 -7.28 -9.99
CA LYS A 45 -14.33 -6.91 -9.11
C LYS A 45 -12.97 -7.09 -9.79
N GLN A 46 -12.77 -8.20 -10.53
CA GLN A 46 -11.53 -8.44 -11.28
C GLN A 46 -11.29 -7.35 -12.33
N ARG A 47 -12.35 -6.94 -13.05
CA ARG A 47 -12.25 -5.83 -14.01
C ARG A 47 -11.84 -4.52 -13.32
N ASN A 48 -12.42 -4.21 -12.16
CA ASN A 48 -12.05 -3.03 -11.39
C ASN A 48 -10.59 -3.07 -10.92
N ILE A 49 -10.08 -4.24 -10.53
CA ILE A 49 -8.66 -4.41 -10.16
C ILE A 49 -7.74 -4.12 -11.35
N VAL A 50 -8.08 -4.57 -12.56
CA VAL A 50 -7.30 -4.26 -13.77
C VAL A 50 -7.22 -2.76 -14.01
N ASN A 51 -8.32 -2.03 -13.81
CA ASN A 51 -8.33 -0.58 -13.94
C ASN A 51 -7.47 0.11 -12.86
N ILE A 52 -7.58 -0.34 -11.60
CA ILE A 52 -6.74 0.18 -10.50
C ILE A 52 -5.25 -0.06 -10.79
N LYS A 53 -4.88 -1.23 -11.31
CA LYS A 53 -3.50 -1.53 -11.71
C LYS A 53 -2.99 -0.54 -12.76
N GLN A 54 -3.78 -0.32 -13.80
CA GLN A 54 -3.43 0.63 -14.85
C GLN A 54 -3.18 2.03 -14.25
N HIS A 55 -4.07 2.50 -13.38
CA HIS A 55 -3.93 3.82 -12.75
C HIS A 55 -2.74 3.92 -11.79
N ALA A 56 -2.44 2.86 -11.03
CA ALA A 56 -1.25 2.82 -10.18
C ALA A 56 0.03 2.90 -11.02
N THR A 57 0.09 2.17 -12.14
CA THR A 57 1.21 2.25 -13.10
C THR A 57 1.31 3.65 -13.71
N ASP A 58 0.19 4.27 -14.10
CA ASP A 58 0.18 5.64 -14.63
C ASP A 58 0.67 6.67 -13.61
N LEU A 59 0.25 6.54 -12.34
CA LEU A 59 0.70 7.43 -11.25
C LEU A 59 2.19 7.26 -10.96
N GLN A 60 2.68 6.02 -10.93
CA GLN A 60 4.09 5.75 -10.70
C GLN A 60 4.95 6.32 -11.85
N LEU A 61 4.52 6.14 -13.11
CA LEU A 61 5.17 6.75 -14.26
C LEU A 61 5.20 8.28 -14.15
N PHE A 62 4.08 8.89 -13.76
CA PHE A 62 4.00 10.33 -13.54
C PHE A 62 4.97 10.81 -12.46
N LEU A 63 5.06 10.10 -11.33
CA LEU A 63 6.00 10.43 -10.25
C LEU A 63 7.45 10.31 -10.70
N SER A 64 7.81 9.25 -11.45
CA SER A 64 9.14 9.11 -12.02
C SER A 64 9.48 10.23 -13.00
N ILE A 65 8.54 10.64 -13.85
CA ILE A 65 8.73 11.79 -14.76
C ILE A 65 8.97 13.07 -13.95
N LYS A 66 8.19 13.31 -12.89
CA LYS A 66 8.35 14.50 -12.04
C LYS A 66 9.71 14.54 -11.35
N GLN A 67 10.19 13.38 -10.88
CA GLN A 67 11.51 13.28 -10.29
C GLN A 67 12.63 13.55 -11.32
N ILE A 68 12.49 13.06 -12.55
CA ILE A 68 13.41 13.38 -13.65
C ILE A 68 13.41 14.89 -13.94
N GLU A 69 12.23 15.52 -14.00
CA GLU A 69 12.12 16.97 -14.21
C GLU A 69 12.82 17.78 -13.10
N GLU A 70 12.65 17.39 -11.83
CA GLU A 70 13.33 18.02 -10.70
C GLU A 70 14.86 17.82 -10.74
N ASP A 71 15.32 16.61 -11.07
CA ASP A 71 16.74 16.29 -11.24
C ASP A 71 17.38 17.10 -12.39
N VAL A 72 16.66 17.27 -13.50
CA VAL A 72 17.13 18.09 -14.63
C VAL A 72 17.18 19.56 -14.23
N SER A 73 16.13 20.08 -13.60
CA SER A 73 16.09 21.48 -13.16
C SER A 73 17.21 21.80 -12.17
N SER A 74 17.45 20.94 -11.18
CA SER A 74 18.52 21.15 -10.20
C SER A 74 19.91 21.07 -10.82
N LYS A 75 20.11 20.19 -11.81
CA LYS A 75 21.37 20.10 -12.57
C LYS A 75 21.57 21.29 -13.50
N ASP A 76 20.51 21.82 -14.11
CA ASP A 76 20.53 23.04 -14.91
C ASP A 76 20.87 24.26 -14.05
N ASP A 77 20.34 24.36 -12.83
CA ASP A 77 20.71 25.42 -11.88
C ASP A 77 22.19 25.35 -11.50
N ILE A 78 22.72 24.14 -11.26
CA ILE A 78 24.14 23.90 -11.03
C ILE A 78 24.96 24.29 -12.27
N LEU A 79 24.54 23.87 -13.47
CA LEU A 79 25.21 24.21 -14.74
C LEU A 79 25.24 25.72 -14.96
N ASN A 80 24.12 26.41 -14.74
CA ASN A 80 24.03 27.85 -14.84
C ASN A 80 24.95 28.55 -13.81
N SER A 81 25.05 28.01 -12.59
CA SER A 81 25.98 28.54 -11.57
C SER A 81 27.45 28.36 -11.98
N LEU A 82 27.81 27.23 -12.61
CA LEU A 82 29.16 26.96 -13.11
C LEU A 82 29.51 27.81 -14.34
N VAL A 83 28.54 28.07 -15.24
CA VAL A 83 28.73 28.94 -16.41
C VAL A 83 28.91 30.40 -16.01
N GLN A 84 28.25 30.83 -14.93
CA GLN A 84 28.37 32.18 -14.39
C GLN A 84 29.63 32.40 -13.52
N ASP A 85 30.31 31.33 -13.10
CA ASP A 85 31.56 31.41 -12.35
C ASP A 85 32.75 31.70 -13.29
N GLU A 86 33.29 32.92 -13.20
CA GLU A 86 34.39 33.38 -14.06
C GLU A 86 35.67 32.53 -13.93
N ASN A 87 35.84 31.81 -12.83
CA ASN A 87 37.01 30.96 -12.60
C ASN A 87 36.99 29.65 -13.41
N LEU A 88 35.84 29.25 -13.93
CA LEU A 88 35.64 27.96 -14.61
C LEU A 88 35.61 28.05 -16.15
N LYS A 89 35.69 29.26 -16.73
CA LYS A 89 35.68 29.50 -18.20
C LYS A 89 36.72 28.71 -19.01
N ASN A 90 37.74 28.13 -18.37
CA ASN A 90 38.83 27.37 -19.02
C ASN A 90 38.78 25.84 -18.83
N HIS A 91 37.70 25.26 -18.26
CA HIS A 91 37.59 23.82 -18.05
C HIS A 91 36.49 23.21 -18.93
N SER A 92 36.81 22.13 -19.65
CA SER A 92 35.82 21.37 -20.42
C SER A 92 35.08 20.39 -19.52
N LEU A 93 33.76 20.50 -19.45
CA LEU A 93 32.87 19.54 -18.80
C LEU A 93 32.28 18.59 -19.86
N GLU A 94 32.51 17.29 -19.71
CA GLU A 94 31.95 16.24 -20.57
C GLU A 94 30.94 15.40 -19.76
N TYR A 95 29.66 15.46 -20.12
CA TYR A 95 28.55 14.84 -19.39
C TYR A 95 28.13 13.52 -20.06
N LYS A 96 28.16 12.39 -19.33
CA LYS A 96 27.74 11.08 -19.84
C LYS A 96 26.28 10.78 -19.49
N LEU A 97 25.36 11.36 -20.26
CA LEU A 97 23.90 11.19 -20.15
C LEU A 97 23.42 9.73 -20.31
N TYR A 98 24.24 8.88 -20.94
CA TYR A 98 23.88 7.53 -21.36
C TYR A 98 23.69 6.54 -20.20
N THR A 99 24.46 6.67 -19.12
CA THR A 99 24.44 5.70 -18.01
C THR A 99 23.18 5.83 -17.15
N ALA A 100 22.70 7.06 -16.92
CA ALA A 100 21.50 7.29 -16.12
C ALA A 100 20.24 6.73 -16.80
N ILE A 101 20.09 6.96 -18.10
CA ILE A 101 18.95 6.46 -18.89
C ILE A 101 18.95 4.93 -18.97
N GLN A 102 20.12 4.28 -19.08
CA GLN A 102 20.22 2.82 -19.09
C GLN A 102 19.82 2.19 -17.75
N ASN A 103 20.18 2.82 -16.63
CA ASN A 103 19.78 2.33 -15.31
C ASN A 103 18.24 2.39 -15.15
N THR A 104 17.62 3.49 -15.54
CA THR A 104 16.16 3.65 -15.48
C THR A 104 15.41 2.63 -16.35
N ILE A 105 15.92 2.31 -17.54
CA ILE A 105 15.32 1.28 -18.43
C ILE A 105 15.48 -0.13 -17.86
N SER A 106 16.58 -0.42 -17.15
CA SER A 106 16.79 -1.70 -16.48
C SER A 106 15.77 -1.91 -15.36
N ASP A 107 15.52 -0.87 -14.56
CA ASP A 107 14.57 -0.91 -13.46
C ASP A 107 13.13 -1.12 -13.95
N ILE A 108 12.75 -0.57 -15.12
CA ILE A 108 11.42 -0.75 -15.71
C ILE A 108 11.17 -2.21 -16.17
N ASN A 109 12.20 -2.92 -16.62
CA ASN A 109 12.05 -4.27 -17.19
C ASN A 109 11.89 -5.39 -16.14
N SER A 110 12.26 -5.17 -14.88
CA SER A 110 12.14 -6.17 -13.81
C SER A 110 10.70 -6.32 -13.28
N PHE A 111 9.78 -5.42 -13.63
CA PHE A 111 8.39 -5.40 -13.15
C PHE A 111 7.41 -6.36 -13.87
N ARG A 112 7.86 -7.19 -14.81
CA ARG A 112 6.97 -8.00 -15.66
C ARG A 112 6.32 -9.22 -14.97
N ASP A 113 6.73 -9.57 -13.74
CA ASP A 113 6.20 -10.72 -13.01
C ASP A 113 5.58 -10.29 -11.68
N ILE A 114 4.28 -9.93 -11.67
CA ILE A 114 3.55 -9.53 -10.45
C ILE A 114 2.32 -10.43 -10.22
N HIS A 115 2.36 -11.16 -9.10
CA HIS A 115 1.25 -11.91 -8.53
C HIS A 115 0.57 -11.03 -7.44
N ILE A 116 -0.77 -10.89 -7.44
CA ILE A 116 -1.48 -10.10 -6.41
C ILE A 116 -2.45 -10.98 -5.62
N GLU A 117 -2.22 -11.06 -4.32
CA GLU A 117 -3.20 -11.43 -3.29
C GLU A 117 -3.81 -10.17 -2.65
N GLU A 118 -5.06 -10.26 -2.19
CA GLU A 118 -5.83 -9.12 -1.70
C GLU A 118 -5.24 -8.50 -0.42
N LYS A 119 -4.67 -7.30 -0.61
CA LYS A 119 -4.29 -6.27 0.38
C LYS A 119 -3.12 -6.57 1.34
N PRO A 120 -1.90 -6.71 0.81
CA PRO A 120 -0.71 -6.28 1.53
C PRO A 120 -0.21 -4.90 1.09
N CYS A 121 0.20 -4.03 2.03
CA CYS A 121 1.10 -2.93 1.66
C CYS A 121 2.51 -3.52 1.49
N GLU A 122 3.14 -3.16 0.38
CA GLU A 122 4.43 -3.68 -0.07
C GLU A 122 5.47 -2.57 -0.07
N ILE A 123 6.67 -2.89 0.41
CA ILE A 123 7.84 -2.05 0.19
C ILE A 123 9.01 -2.93 -0.26
N VAL A 124 9.74 -2.45 -1.26
CA VAL A 124 10.96 -3.09 -1.76
C VAL A 124 12.16 -2.47 -1.04
N LEU A 125 13.00 -3.31 -0.46
CA LEU A 125 14.11 -2.98 0.43
C LEU A 125 15.40 -3.61 -0.09
N ASN A 126 16.20 -2.91 -0.91
CA ASN A 126 17.41 -3.50 -1.49
C ASN A 126 17.12 -4.88 -2.13
N ASP A 127 17.73 -5.94 -1.58
CA ASP A 127 17.55 -7.33 -1.96
C ASP A 127 16.41 -8.08 -1.25
N ARG A 128 15.42 -7.36 -0.72
CA ARG A 128 14.29 -7.91 0.05
C ARG A 128 12.99 -7.22 -0.33
N THR A 129 11.89 -7.94 -0.14
CA THR A 129 10.53 -7.40 -0.25
C THR A 129 9.78 -7.62 1.05
N VAL A 130 9.10 -6.59 1.55
CA VAL A 130 8.32 -6.67 2.79
C VAL A 130 6.85 -6.44 2.50
N PHE A 131 6.04 -7.34 3.04
CA PHE A 131 4.60 -7.31 2.94
C PHE A 131 3.97 -7.22 4.33
N THR A 132 3.02 -6.31 4.47
CA THR A 132 2.12 -6.27 5.63
C THR A 132 0.84 -7.03 5.29
N TYR A 133 0.29 -7.85 6.18
CA TYR A 133 -0.95 -8.60 5.93
C TYR A 133 -2.04 -8.16 6.90
N TYR A 134 -2.97 -7.35 6.42
CA TYR A 134 -4.03 -6.72 7.23
C TYR A 134 -4.82 -7.74 8.07
N THR A 135 -5.27 -8.83 7.45
CA THR A 135 -6.14 -9.84 8.07
C THR A 135 -5.42 -10.73 9.07
N GLU A 136 -4.13 -11.01 8.84
CA GLU A 136 -3.34 -11.91 9.67
C GLU A 136 -2.63 -11.16 10.82
N SER A 137 -2.64 -9.82 10.81
CA SER A 137 -1.82 -9.00 11.72
C SER A 137 -0.35 -9.44 11.69
N LEU A 138 0.19 -9.62 10.48
CA LEU A 138 1.56 -10.07 10.26
C LEU A 138 2.34 -9.09 9.40
N VAL A 139 3.64 -9.05 9.63
CA VAL A 139 4.63 -8.52 8.69
C VAL A 139 5.46 -9.71 8.23
N LYS A 140 5.56 -9.92 6.91
CA LYS A 140 6.42 -10.97 6.33
C LYS A 140 7.49 -10.31 5.47
N VAL A 141 8.72 -10.78 5.62
CA VAL A 141 9.88 -10.31 4.87
C VAL A 141 10.37 -11.46 3.99
N PHE A 142 10.61 -11.16 2.72
CA PHE A 142 11.09 -12.09 1.71
C PHE A 142 12.40 -11.55 1.13
N SER A 143 13.26 -12.43 0.64
CA SER A 143 14.39 -12.05 -0.22
C SER A 143 13.91 -11.71 -1.63
N ASN A 144 14.78 -11.12 -2.45
CA ASN A 144 14.55 -10.86 -3.87
C ASN A 144 14.27 -12.12 -4.70
N GLU A 145 14.67 -13.30 -4.22
CA GLU A 145 14.34 -14.58 -4.83
C GLU A 145 12.94 -15.07 -4.44
N GLY A 146 12.19 -14.29 -3.66
CA GLY A 146 10.87 -14.64 -3.15
C GLY A 146 10.91 -15.63 -1.97
N LEU A 147 12.08 -15.87 -1.38
CA LEU A 147 12.19 -16.77 -0.23
C LEU A 147 11.81 -16.04 1.05
N LYS A 148 10.85 -16.58 1.81
CA LYS A 148 10.45 -16.02 3.10
C LYS A 148 11.62 -16.06 4.07
N GLU A 149 12.11 -14.89 4.48
CA GLU A 149 13.19 -14.77 5.46
C GLU A 149 12.69 -14.86 6.90
N PHE A 150 11.65 -14.10 7.23
CA PHE A 150 11.03 -14.11 8.56
C PHE A 150 9.62 -13.50 8.57
N GLN A 151 8.94 -13.66 9.70
CA GLN A 151 7.65 -13.05 9.95
C GLN A 151 7.56 -12.56 11.39
N VAL A 152 6.85 -11.45 11.60
CA VAL A 152 6.62 -10.87 12.93
C VAL A 152 5.12 -10.71 13.14
N LYS A 153 4.63 -11.21 14.27
CA LYS A 153 3.22 -11.05 14.66
C LYS A 153 2.99 -9.68 15.29
N MET A 154 2.05 -8.94 14.73
CA MET A 154 1.69 -7.60 15.17
C MET A 154 0.61 -7.65 16.26
N PRO A 155 0.55 -6.66 17.14
CA PRO A 155 -0.44 -6.60 18.21
C PRO A 155 -1.88 -6.43 17.68
N CYS A 156 -2.04 -5.90 16.47
CA CYS A 156 -3.32 -5.67 15.82
C CYS A 156 -3.15 -5.55 14.29
N ASN A 157 -4.26 -5.29 13.59
CA ASN A 157 -4.29 -5.19 12.13
C ASN A 157 -3.31 -4.12 11.64
N VAL A 158 -2.49 -4.49 10.66
CA VAL A 158 -1.47 -3.61 10.06
C VAL A 158 -2.06 -2.80 8.93
N TYR A 159 -1.71 -1.52 8.82
CA TYR A 159 -2.22 -0.65 7.77
C TYR A 159 -1.15 -0.29 6.76
N ASP A 160 0.01 0.18 7.22
CA ASP A 160 1.05 0.73 6.35
C ASP A 160 2.44 0.55 6.95
N ILE A 161 3.47 0.73 6.13
CA ILE A 161 4.86 0.44 6.46
C ILE A 161 5.82 1.47 5.88
N ALA A 162 6.78 1.90 6.69
CA ALA A 162 7.92 2.69 6.26
C ALA A 162 9.23 1.99 6.66
N TYR A 163 10.30 2.23 5.90
CA TYR A 163 11.61 1.63 6.13
C TYR A 163 12.71 2.68 6.30
N SER A 164 13.60 2.43 7.26
CA SER A 164 14.89 3.12 7.42
C SER A 164 16.00 2.25 6.88
N SER A 165 16.70 2.70 5.84
CA SER A 165 17.94 2.05 5.38
C SER A 165 19.12 2.31 6.31
N GLU A 166 19.14 3.45 7.01
CA GLU A 166 20.22 3.84 7.91
C GLU A 166 20.34 2.85 9.08
N ASP A 167 19.20 2.51 9.69
CA ASP A 167 19.15 1.66 10.87
C ASP A 167 18.61 0.25 10.58
N ASN A 168 18.29 -0.05 9.32
CA ASN A 168 17.65 -1.29 8.88
C ASN A 168 16.40 -1.63 9.72
N THR A 169 15.52 -0.64 9.89
CA THR A 169 14.30 -0.76 10.70
C THR A 169 13.04 -0.57 9.89
N LEU A 170 11.97 -1.27 10.29
CA LEU A 170 10.61 -1.05 9.75
C LEU A 170 9.76 -0.37 10.80
N ALA A 171 9.01 0.64 10.40
CA ALA A 171 7.94 1.23 11.18
C ALA A 171 6.60 0.81 10.58
N VAL A 172 5.76 0.17 11.39
CA VAL A 172 4.50 -0.42 10.92
C VAL A 172 3.35 0.19 11.71
N THR A 173 2.43 0.84 11.01
CA THR A 173 1.19 1.32 11.62
C THR A 173 0.25 0.15 11.82
N SER A 174 -0.36 0.09 12.99
CA SER A 174 -1.33 -0.95 13.30
C SER A 174 -2.40 -0.40 14.22
N GLY A 175 -3.64 -0.86 14.03
CA GLY A 175 -4.72 -0.39 14.88
C GLY A 175 -6.03 -1.16 14.83
N LYS A 176 -6.74 -1.11 15.96
CA LYS A 176 -8.20 -1.14 16.08
C LYS A 176 -8.61 -0.09 17.12
N SER A 177 -9.91 0.17 17.29
CA SER A 177 -10.44 1.26 18.12
C SER A 177 -9.79 1.41 19.50
N ASP A 178 -9.39 0.31 20.13
CA ASP A 178 -8.81 0.23 21.48
C ASP A 178 -7.27 0.02 21.53
N LYS A 179 -6.63 -0.33 20.41
CA LYS A 179 -5.19 -0.58 20.34
C LYS A 179 -4.64 0.05 19.07
N ARG A 180 -4.02 1.22 19.19
CA ARG A 180 -3.45 1.98 18.07
C ARG A 180 -1.97 2.19 18.36
N CYS A 181 -1.11 1.74 17.46
CA CYS A 181 0.33 1.83 17.70
C CYS A 181 1.15 1.84 16.42
N ILE A 182 2.36 2.37 16.53
CA ILE A 182 3.43 2.11 15.57
C ILE A 182 4.38 1.10 16.19
N THR A 183 4.65 0.02 15.46
CA THR A 183 5.61 -1.02 15.86
C THR A 183 6.91 -0.81 15.10
N ILE A 184 8.03 -0.72 15.82
CA ILE A 184 9.37 -0.62 15.24
C ILE A 184 10.02 -2.00 15.28
N ILE A 185 10.44 -2.50 14.12
CA ILE A 185 11.02 -3.83 13.93
C ILE A 185 12.47 -3.67 13.51
N ASP A 186 13.37 -4.39 14.17
CA ASP A 186 14.75 -4.58 13.73
C ASP A 186 14.75 -5.68 12.66
N VAL A 187 15.06 -5.33 11.41
CA VAL A 187 15.03 -6.29 10.30
C VAL A 187 16.16 -7.30 10.46
N GLU A 188 17.34 -6.85 10.87
CA GLU A 188 18.53 -7.68 11.00
C GLU A 188 18.38 -8.69 12.14
N LYS A 189 17.94 -8.20 13.30
CA LYS A 189 17.72 -9.03 14.49
C LYS A 189 16.34 -9.69 14.53
N LYS A 190 15.51 -9.49 13.51
CA LYS A 190 14.21 -10.15 13.30
C LYS A 190 13.25 -10.08 14.50
N HIS A 191 13.20 -8.96 15.21
CA HIS A 191 12.36 -8.79 16.40
C HIS A 191 11.78 -7.37 16.53
N ILE A 192 10.76 -7.23 17.36
CA ILE A 192 10.16 -5.94 17.71
C ILE A 192 11.10 -5.20 18.66
N LYS A 193 11.62 -4.04 18.25
CA LYS A 193 12.41 -3.15 19.13
C LYS A 193 11.52 -2.44 20.13
N LYS A 194 10.41 -1.88 19.64
CA LYS A 194 9.50 -1.07 20.46
C LYS A 194 8.10 -0.95 19.84
N ILE A 195 7.14 -0.57 20.69
CA ILE A 195 5.75 -0.31 20.31
C ILE A 195 5.37 1.06 20.90
N ILE A 196 5.00 1.99 20.05
CA ILE A 196 4.63 3.36 20.43
C ILE A 196 3.10 3.46 20.38
N SER A 197 2.48 3.74 21.52
CA SER A 197 1.01 3.88 21.61
C SER A 197 0.55 5.22 21.04
N LEU A 198 -0.55 5.20 20.29
CA LEU A 198 -1.11 6.38 19.63
C LEU A 198 -2.52 6.70 20.14
N ASP A 199 -2.88 7.99 20.13
CA ASP A 199 -4.20 8.49 20.51
C ASP A 199 -5.18 8.59 19.33
N SER A 200 -4.75 8.22 18.11
CA SER A 200 -5.56 8.21 16.87
C SER A 200 -5.26 6.99 16.00
N ILE A 201 -6.21 6.63 15.14
CA ILE A 201 -5.95 5.63 14.09
C ILE A 201 -5.03 6.27 13.07
N THR A 202 -4.05 5.50 12.59
CA THR A 202 -3.04 5.98 11.64
C THR A 202 -2.98 5.04 10.46
N PHE A 203 -3.19 5.60 9.26
CA PHE A 203 -3.16 4.84 8.01
C PHE A 203 -1.90 5.09 7.21
N GLY A 204 -1.40 6.33 7.16
CA GLY A 204 -0.20 6.69 6.42
C GLY A 204 0.99 6.87 7.36
N ILE A 205 2.13 6.33 6.97
CA ILE A 205 3.40 6.56 7.66
C ILE A 205 4.53 6.78 6.66
N ALA A 206 5.39 7.73 6.97
CA ALA A 206 6.64 7.97 6.27
C ALA A 206 7.76 8.12 7.29
N LEU A 207 8.98 7.81 6.87
CA LEU A 207 10.18 8.01 7.68
C LEU A 207 11.08 9.03 6.98
N ARG A 208 11.60 9.96 7.77
CA ARG A 208 12.67 10.87 7.37
C ARG A 208 13.71 10.88 8.48
N GLU A 209 14.91 10.37 8.19
CA GLU A 209 15.99 10.26 9.20
C GLU A 209 15.47 9.56 10.47
N ASN A 210 15.55 10.23 11.63
CA ASN A 210 15.05 9.76 12.93
C ASN A 210 13.61 10.19 13.25
N GLU A 211 12.86 10.68 12.25
CA GLU A 211 11.52 11.21 12.43
C GLU A 211 10.49 10.35 11.68
N LEU A 212 9.50 9.86 12.41
CA LEU A 212 8.32 9.24 11.81
C LEU A 212 7.23 10.27 11.63
N ILE A 213 6.82 10.47 10.39
CA ILE A 213 5.71 11.36 10.03
C ILE A 213 4.50 10.49 9.73
N TYR A 214 3.36 10.80 10.34
CA TYR A 214 2.17 9.96 10.24
C TYR A 214 0.86 10.76 10.24
N SER A 215 -0.18 10.20 9.62
CA SER A 215 -1.53 10.80 9.53
C SER A 215 -2.40 10.29 10.69
N GLY A 216 -2.70 11.16 11.64
CA GLY A 216 -3.64 10.84 12.71
C GLY A 216 -5.08 11.17 12.31
N TYR A 217 -5.97 10.19 12.32
CA TYR A 217 -7.40 10.40 12.07
C TYR A 217 -7.97 11.50 12.99
N ASN A 218 -8.52 12.56 12.40
CA ASN A 218 -8.99 13.78 13.08
C ASN A 218 -7.92 14.53 13.92
N LYS A 219 -6.64 14.20 13.78
CA LYS A 219 -5.53 14.81 14.53
C LYS A 219 -4.51 15.54 13.65
N GLY A 220 -4.56 15.36 12.33
CA GLY A 220 -3.62 16.02 11.45
C GLY A 220 -2.42 15.18 11.07
N ILE A 221 -1.38 15.85 10.57
CA ILE A 221 -0.08 15.24 10.30
C ILE A 221 0.80 15.50 11.51
N ARG A 222 1.39 14.43 12.04
CA ARG A 222 2.17 14.46 13.28
C ARG A 222 3.51 13.81 13.06
N MET A 223 4.42 14.11 13.98
CA MET A 223 5.78 13.61 13.97
C MET A 223 6.08 12.93 15.29
N ILE A 224 6.78 11.79 15.24
CA ILE A 224 7.43 11.16 16.39
C ILE A 224 8.94 11.23 16.17
N ASN A 225 9.67 11.79 17.12
CA ASN A 225 11.11 11.65 17.17
C ASN A 225 11.45 10.25 17.73
N LEU A 226 12.19 9.43 16.97
CA LEU A 226 12.48 8.05 17.36
C LEU A 226 13.50 7.93 18.51
N TYR A 227 14.25 8.99 18.82
CA TYR A 227 15.24 9.00 19.88
C TYR A 227 14.61 9.22 21.27
N ASP A 228 13.77 10.25 21.41
CA ASP A 228 13.16 10.63 22.69
C ASP A 228 11.65 10.36 22.77
N GLU A 229 11.05 9.88 21.68
CA GLU A 229 9.62 9.53 21.57
C GLU A 229 8.68 10.74 21.74
N SER A 230 9.21 11.95 21.62
CA SER A 230 8.40 13.16 21.62
C SER A 230 7.49 13.19 20.40
N ILE A 231 6.23 13.59 20.64
CA ILE A 231 5.22 13.75 19.60
C ILE A 231 4.97 15.24 19.39
N SER A 232 5.02 15.68 18.14
CA SER A 232 4.67 17.05 17.76
C SER A 232 3.68 17.05 16.58
N ASP A 233 2.92 18.12 16.47
CA ASP A 233 1.98 18.32 15.36
C ASP A 233 2.67 19.15 14.28
N ILE A 234 2.55 18.71 13.02
CA ILE A 234 3.03 19.44 11.84
C ILE A 234 1.86 20.22 11.22
N VAL A 235 0.75 19.52 10.97
CA VAL A 235 -0.48 20.10 10.41
C VAL A 235 -1.63 19.74 11.34
N GLN A 236 -2.42 20.72 11.78
CA GLN A 236 -3.53 20.50 12.74
C GLN A 236 -4.90 20.31 12.07
N ASP A 237 -4.94 20.28 10.74
CA ASP A 237 -6.17 20.03 9.98
C ASP A 237 -6.72 18.64 10.23
N ARG A 238 -8.05 18.48 10.20
CA ARG A 238 -8.67 17.16 10.38
C ARG A 238 -8.37 16.25 9.20
N MET A 239 -7.59 15.21 9.44
CA MET A 239 -7.33 14.17 8.42
C MET A 239 -8.48 13.17 8.33
N PRO A 240 -8.88 12.77 7.11
CA PRO A 240 -9.86 11.70 6.92
C PRO A 240 -9.27 10.35 7.35
N ILE A 241 -10.13 9.33 7.38
CA ILE A 241 -9.66 7.94 7.43
C ILE A 241 -8.87 7.62 6.14
N GLU A 242 -8.01 6.60 6.12
CA GLU A 242 -7.30 6.19 4.89
C GLU A 242 -6.51 7.34 4.22
N CYS A 243 -5.81 8.12 5.02
CA CYS A 243 -4.92 9.19 4.57
C CYS A 243 -3.48 8.67 4.51
N TYR A 244 -2.92 8.52 3.31
CA TYR A 244 -1.53 8.06 3.13
C TYR A 244 -0.57 9.24 3.15
N ILE A 245 0.66 9.02 3.64
CA ILE A 245 1.70 10.04 3.72
C ILE A 245 2.93 9.58 2.95
N ALA A 246 3.56 10.51 2.23
CA ALA A 246 4.89 10.35 1.68
C ALA A 246 5.74 11.59 2.00
N THR A 247 7.06 11.41 2.03
CA THR A 247 8.02 12.49 2.23
C THR A 247 9.09 12.46 1.16
N VAL A 248 9.41 13.60 0.57
CA VAL A 248 10.50 13.76 -0.41
C VAL A 248 11.28 15.01 -0.03
N GLY A 249 12.53 14.84 0.38
CA GLY A 249 13.35 15.92 0.95
C GLY A 249 12.61 16.65 2.09
N ASN A 250 12.39 17.96 1.90
CA ASN A 250 11.74 18.82 2.89
C ASN A 250 10.22 18.96 2.67
N LYS A 251 9.62 18.11 1.84
CA LYS A 251 8.19 18.15 1.53
C LYS A 251 7.46 16.95 2.11
N ILE A 252 6.23 17.21 2.54
CA ILE A 252 5.31 16.22 3.07
C ILE A 252 4.09 16.20 2.16
N TYR A 253 3.73 15.02 1.69
CA TYR A 253 2.58 14.81 0.81
C TYR A 253 1.57 13.95 1.56
N HIS A 254 0.30 14.28 1.42
CA HIS A 254 -0.76 13.37 1.85
C HIS A 254 -1.89 13.28 0.83
N THR A 255 -2.57 12.15 0.85
CA THR A 255 -3.77 11.92 0.05
C THR A 255 -5.04 12.13 0.88
N ASN A 256 -6.10 12.60 0.23
CA ASN A 256 -7.43 12.70 0.82
C ASN A 256 -8.44 12.13 -0.17
N HIS A 257 -8.96 10.94 0.15
CA HIS A 257 -9.94 10.21 -0.67
C HIS A 257 -11.34 10.85 -0.67
N VAL A 258 -11.65 11.71 0.32
CA VAL A 258 -12.95 12.40 0.38
C VAL A 258 -12.98 13.53 -0.65
N THR A 259 -11.83 14.18 -0.86
CA THR A 259 -11.70 15.32 -1.78
C THR A 259 -10.96 14.98 -3.06
N ASN A 260 -10.50 13.74 -3.25
CA ASN A 260 -9.68 13.31 -4.39
C ASN A 260 -8.48 14.25 -4.62
N THR A 261 -7.73 14.52 -3.56
CA THR A 261 -6.59 15.46 -3.61
C THR A 261 -5.30 14.85 -3.10
N VAL A 262 -4.18 15.29 -3.68
CA VAL A 262 -2.84 15.23 -3.08
C VAL A 262 -2.47 16.63 -2.62
N THR A 263 -2.08 16.77 -1.35
CA THR A 263 -1.68 18.07 -0.80
C THR A 263 -0.23 18.03 -0.34
N CYS A 264 0.53 19.07 -0.68
CA CYS A 264 1.93 19.24 -0.34
C CYS A 264 2.12 20.31 0.73
N TYR A 265 2.84 19.98 1.79
CA TYR A 265 3.30 20.89 2.84
C TYR A 265 4.83 20.95 2.85
N ASP A 266 5.39 22.03 3.41
CA ASP A 266 6.78 22.03 3.86
C ASP A 266 6.92 21.40 5.26
N GLN A 267 8.14 21.34 5.78
CA GLN A 267 8.44 20.71 7.07
C GLN A 267 7.78 21.41 8.26
N GLN A 268 7.42 22.69 8.11
CA GLN A 268 6.73 23.46 9.13
C GLN A 268 5.20 23.34 9.02
N GLY A 269 4.71 22.49 8.11
CA GLY A 269 3.28 22.29 7.88
C GLY A 269 2.61 23.39 7.08
N LYS A 270 3.38 24.27 6.43
CA LYS A 270 2.81 25.32 5.58
C LYS A 270 2.44 24.75 4.21
N LEU A 271 1.19 24.95 3.82
CA LEU A 271 0.66 24.54 2.54
C LEU A 271 1.47 25.14 1.40
N GLN A 272 1.92 24.28 0.49
CA GLN A 272 2.64 24.67 -0.73
C GLN A 272 1.69 24.67 -1.92
N TRP A 273 0.95 23.57 -2.10
CA TRP A 273 -0.06 23.41 -3.14
C TRP A 273 -0.99 22.23 -2.85
N THR A 274 -2.15 22.23 -3.51
CA THR A 274 -3.10 21.12 -3.54
C THR A 274 -3.38 20.77 -4.99
N PHE A 275 -3.23 19.48 -5.32
CA PHE A 275 -3.57 18.92 -6.62
C PHE A 275 -4.87 18.13 -6.50
N HIS A 276 -5.82 18.39 -7.40
CA HIS A 276 -7.12 17.71 -7.43
C HIS A 276 -7.23 16.87 -8.70
N ASN A 277 -7.58 15.60 -8.54
CA ASN A 277 -7.79 14.68 -9.65
C ASN A 277 -8.67 13.53 -9.17
N GLU A 278 -9.77 13.27 -9.90
CA GLU A 278 -10.75 12.23 -9.58
C GLU A 278 -10.15 10.80 -9.53
N SER A 279 -8.97 10.61 -10.14
CA SER A 279 -8.25 9.33 -10.13
C SER A 279 -7.22 9.20 -8.98
N VAL A 280 -7.10 10.21 -8.12
CA VAL A 280 -6.26 10.13 -6.91
C VAL A 280 -7.05 9.33 -5.87
N LEU A 281 -6.79 8.01 -5.85
CA LEU A 281 -7.35 6.94 -5.00
C LEU A 281 -8.56 6.18 -5.57
#